data_AF-A0A3M1FTR4-F1
#
_entry.id   AF-A0A3M1FTR4-F1
#
_cell.length_a   1.000
_cell.length_b   1.000
_cell.length_c   1.000
_cell.angle_alpha   90.00
_cell.angle_beta   90.00
_cell.angle_gamma   90.00
#
_symmetry.space_group_name_H-M   'P 1'
#
loop_
_entity.id
_entity.type
_entity.pdbx_description
1 polymer ?
#
loop_
_entity_poly.entity_id
_entity_poly.type
_entity_poly.pdbx_seq_one_letter_code
_entity_poly.pdbx_strand_id
1 'polypeptide(L)'
;MREDGYEIDIVGGHLLLKHVPYVTAQREVKFGILVSTLTLAGDRTARPETHVVFFVGEHPCKKDGTEIQGIKHQEQHKVLA
;
A
#
# COMPACT_ATOMS: atom_id res chain seq x y z
N MET A 1 13.39 7.69 10.97
CA MET A 1 13.24 6.41 11.70
C MET A 1 13.28 5.31 10.66
N ARG A 2 14.27 4.41 10.72
CA ARG A 2 14.37 3.22 9.87
C ARG A 2 14.52 2.06 10.83
N GLU A 3 13.44 1.37 11.15
CA GLU A 3 13.53 0.21 12.05
C GLU A 3 13.46 -1.12 11.28
N ASP A 4 12.82 -1.20 10.11
CA ASP A 4 12.66 -2.47 9.37
C ASP A 4 12.99 -2.42 7.86
N GLY A 5 13.70 -1.38 7.40
CA GLY A 5 14.09 -1.23 5.99
C GLY A 5 13.01 -0.68 5.05
N TYR A 6 11.81 -0.40 5.55
CA TYR A 6 10.76 0.29 4.80
C TYR A 6 10.89 1.82 4.92
N GLU A 7 10.56 2.52 3.85
CA GLU A 7 10.47 3.97 3.81
C GLU A 7 9.02 4.39 4.05
N ILE A 8 8.79 5.25 5.04
CA ILE A 8 7.46 5.69 5.46
C ILE A 8 7.34 7.20 5.26
N ASP A 9 6.23 7.63 4.65
CA ASP A 9 5.83 9.03 4.50
C ASP A 9 4.41 9.29 4.99
N ILE A 10 4.10 10.54 5.30
CA ILE A 10 2.75 11.00 5.66
C ILE A 10 2.34 12.10 4.68
N VAL A 11 1.26 11.88 3.92
CA VAL A 11 0.77 12.83 2.90
C VAL A 11 -0.75 12.93 3.00
N GLY A 12 -1.28 14.15 3.16
CA GLY A 12 -2.72 14.40 3.12
C GLY A 12 -3.55 13.53 4.08
N GLY A 13 -3.03 13.24 5.28
CA GLY A 13 -3.69 12.34 6.24
C GLY A 13 -3.61 10.85 5.89
N HIS A 14 -2.68 10.45 5.02
CA HIS A 14 -2.42 9.06 4.67
C HIS A 14 -1.00 8.65 5.08
N LEU A 15 -0.85 7.40 5.51
CA LEU A 15 0.44 6.76 5.75
C LEU A 15 0.84 6.00 4.48
N LEU A 16 2.02 6.29 3.96
CA LEU A 16 2.58 5.67 2.77
C LEU A 16 3.74 4.79 3.17
N LEU A 17 3.61 3.49 2.97
CA LEU A 17 4.69 2.52 3.11
C LEU A 17 5.26 2.22 1.72
N LYS A 18 6.45 2.75 1.45
CA LYS A 18 7.12 2.64 0.15
C LYS A 18 8.06 1.44 0.11
N HIS A 19 8.52 1.13 -1.11
CA HIS A 19 9.46 0.05 -1.39
C HIS A 19 8.94 -1.33 -0.96
N VAL A 20 7.64 -1.58 -1.14
CA VAL A 20 7.03 -2.89 -0.87
C VAL A 20 7.23 -3.80 -2.08
N PRO A 21 7.99 -4.91 -1.98
CA PRO A 21 8.21 -5.80 -3.12
C PRO A 21 6.94 -6.58 -3.47
N TYR A 22 6.67 -6.72 -4.76
CA TYR A 22 5.56 -7.53 -5.28
C TYR A 22 5.90 -8.11 -6.65
N VAL A 23 5.20 -9.18 -7.04
CA VAL A 23 5.36 -9.81 -8.36
C VAL A 23 4.32 -9.27 -9.33
N THR A 24 4.69 -8.97 -10.57
CA THR A 24 3.78 -8.53 -11.64
C THR A 24 3.26 -9.71 -12.48
N ALA A 25 2.33 -9.44 -13.40
CA ALA A 25 1.86 -10.45 -14.36
C ALA A 25 2.99 -11.00 -15.26
N GLN A 26 4.05 -10.22 -15.48
CA GLN A 26 5.24 -10.61 -16.24
C GLN A 26 6.23 -11.46 -15.42
N ARG A 27 5.88 -11.80 -14.17
CA ARG A 27 6.71 -12.56 -13.22
C ARG A 27 7.99 -11.83 -12.82
N GLU A 28 7.95 -10.51 -12.83
CA GLU A 28 9.03 -9.64 -12.39
C GLU A 28 8.76 -9.12 -10.98
N VAL A 29 9.82 -8.90 -10.20
CA VAL A 29 9.69 -8.22 -8.91
C VAL A 29 9.77 -6.71 -9.16
N LYS A 30 8.74 -5.98 -8.73
CA LYS A 30 8.71 -4.52 -8.68
C LYS A 30 8.45 -4.05 -7.25
N PHE A 31 8.54 -2.74 -7.04
CA PHE A 31 8.31 -2.10 -5.76
C PHE A 31 7.12 -1.15 -5.86
N GLY A 32 6.12 -1.35 -5.01
CA GLY A 32 4.93 -0.52 -4.92
C GLY A 32 4.87 0.28 -3.62
N ILE A 33 3.75 0.97 -3.43
CA ILE A 33 3.45 1.72 -2.21
C ILE A 33 2.12 1.22 -1.65
N LEU A 34 2.12 0.83 -0.37
CA LEU A 34 0.90 0.59 0.38
C LEU A 34 0.46 1.90 1.05
N VAL A 35 -0.82 2.24 0.92
CA VAL A 35 -1.38 3.49 1.43
C VAL A 35 -2.55 3.18 2.35
N SER A 36 -2.48 3.63 3.60
CA SER A 36 -3.62 3.58 4.52
C SER A 36 -4.02 4.98 4.95
N THR A 37 -5.26 5.15 5.40
CA THR A 37 -5.62 6.37 6.13
C THR A 37 -4.83 6.42 7.44
N LEU A 38 -4.44 7.62 7.85
CA LEU A 38 -3.76 7.89 9.11
C LEU A 38 -4.66 8.76 9.99
N THR A 39 -5.26 8.13 10.99
CA THR A 39 -6.01 8.84 12.03
C THR A 39 -5.07 9.10 13.21
N LEU A 40 -4.98 10.36 13.64
CA LEU A 40 -4.15 10.77 14.78
C LEU A 40 -5.05 11.29 15.92
N ALA A 41 -4.72 10.89 17.15
CA ALA A 41 -5.26 11.48 18.38
C ALA A 41 -4.11 12.21 19.10
N GLY A 42 -3.86 13.46 18.69
CA GLY A 42 -2.66 14.18 19.07
C GLY A 42 -1.44 13.65 18.31
N ASP A 43 -0.42 13.20 19.03
CA ASP A 43 0.82 12.61 18.51
C ASP A 43 0.77 11.07 18.42
N ARG A 44 -0.35 10.46 18.81
CA ARG A 44 -0.54 9.00 18.79
C ARG A 44 -1.42 8.58 17.63
N THR A 45 -1.03 7.49 16.98
CA THR A 45 -1.88 6.82 15.99
C THR A 45 -3.14 6.31 16.68
N ALA A 46 -4.30 6.66 16.13
CA ALA A 46 -5.59 6.15 16.55
C ALA A 46 -6.05 5.03 15.61
N ARG A 47 -7.11 4.32 16.00
CA ARG A 47 -7.73 3.30 15.13
C ARG A 47 -8.13 3.94 13.79
N PRO A 48 -7.70 3.39 12.65
CA PRO A 48 -8.09 3.91 11.35
C PRO A 48 -9.59 3.72 11.13
N GLU A 49 -10.19 4.66 10.42
CA GLU A 49 -11.63 4.66 10.11
C GLU A 49 -12.06 3.48 9.24
N THR A 50 -11.14 2.92 8.46
CA THR A 50 -11.35 1.79 7.57
C THR A 50 -10.18 0.79 7.67
N HIS A 51 -10.46 -0.47 7.34
CA HIS A 51 -9.45 -1.52 7.22
C HIS A 51 -8.90 -1.67 5.80
N VAL A 52 -9.36 -0.83 4.86
CA VAL A 52 -8.93 -0.86 3.46
C VAL A 52 -7.55 -0.19 3.33
N VAL A 53 -6.65 -0.87 2.62
CA VAL A 53 -5.36 -0.34 2.19
C VAL A 53 -5.40 -0.22 0.67
N PHE A 54 -4.88 0.88 0.14
CA PHE A 54 -4.72 1.11 -1.29
C PHE A 54 -3.33 0.71 -1.73
N PHE A 55 -3.20 0.33 -3.00
CA PHE A 55 -1.92 -0.05 -3.60
C PHE A 55 -1.60 0.87 -4.77
N VAL A 56 -0.39 1.42 -4.79
CA VAL A 56 0.13 2.19 -5.92
C VAL A 56 1.11 1.31 -6.69
N GLY A 57 0.74 0.95 -7.91
CA GLY A 57 1.48 0.06 -8.80
C GLY A 57 0.54 -0.78 -9.65
N GLU A 58 1.12 -1.74 -10.37
CA GLU A 58 0.37 -2.79 -11.07
C GLU A 58 -0.27 -3.77 -10.08
N HIS A 59 -1.32 -4.50 -10.49
CA HIS A 59 -1.97 -5.47 -9.60
C HIS A 59 -0.98 -6.57 -9.14
N PRO A 60 -0.86 -6.85 -7.82
CA PRO A 60 0.05 -7.90 -7.37
C PRO A 60 -0.37 -9.30 -7.77
N CYS A 61 0.62 -10.07 -8.23
CA CYS A 61 0.48 -11.44 -8.67
C CYS A 61 1.19 -12.42 -7.73
N LYS A 62 0.81 -13.69 -7.83
CA LYS A 62 1.57 -14.81 -7.31
C LYS A 62 2.84 -15.01 -8.14
N LYS A 63 3.74 -15.87 -7.65
CA LYS A 63 5.01 -16.21 -8.32
C LYS A 63 4.88 -16.71 -9.77
N ASP A 64 3.72 -17.23 -10.17
CA ASP A 64 3.44 -17.72 -11.52
C ASP A 64 2.89 -16.63 -12.47
N GLY A 65 2.67 -15.41 -11.96
CA GLY A 65 2.08 -14.28 -12.68
C GLY A 65 0.57 -14.20 -12.57
N THR A 66 -0.10 -15.12 -11.87
CA THR A 66 -1.56 -15.06 -11.66
C THR A 66 -1.92 -14.00 -10.62
N GLU A 67 -2.90 -13.16 -10.92
CA GLU A 67 -3.38 -12.12 -9.99
C GLU A 67 -3.80 -12.72 -8.64
N ILE A 68 -3.44 -12.04 -7.56
CA ILE A 68 -3.93 -12.39 -6.22
C ILE A 68 -5.36 -11.88 -6.08
N GLN A 69 -6.34 -12.74 -6.36
CA GLN A 69 -7.76 -12.37 -6.27
C GLN A 69 -8.20 -11.99 -4.84
N GLY A 70 -7.58 -12.58 -3.81
CA GLY A 70 -7.93 -12.34 -2.41
C GLY A 70 -7.64 -10.92 -1.90
N ILE A 71 -6.87 -10.13 -2.65
CA ILE A 71 -6.58 -8.72 -2.32
C ILE A 71 -7.22 -7.74 -3.33
N LYS A 72 -8.00 -8.26 -4.29
CA LYS A 72 -8.66 -7.48 -5.32
C LYS A 72 -10.03 -7.04 -4.82
N HIS A 73 -10.13 -5.80 -4.35
CA HIS A 73 -11.40 -5.23 -3.88
C HIS A 73 -12.05 -4.31 -4.91
N GLN A 74 -11.30 -3.35 -5.46
CA GLN A 74 -11.76 -2.39 -6.47
C GLN A 74 -10.62 -1.96 -7.39
N GLU A 75 -10.91 -1.73 -8.68
CA GLU A 75 -9.98 -1.15 -9.66
C GLU A 75 -10.35 0.31 -9.92
N GLN A 76 -10.28 1.15 -8.88
CA GLN A 76 -10.53 2.58 -9.00
C GLN A 76 -9.23 3.36 -8.79
N HIS A 77 -8.91 4.23 -9.75
CA HIS A 77 -7.74 5.10 -9.64
C HIS A 77 -8.10 6.33 -8.79
N LYS A 78 -7.46 6.48 -7.63
CA LYS A 78 -7.67 7.60 -6.71
C LYS A 78 -6.43 8.48 -6.67
N VAL A 79 -6.63 9.79 -6.77
CA VAL A 79 -5.58 10.79 -6.52
C VAL A 79 -5.63 11.16 -5.04
N LEU A 80 -4.48 11.09 -4.35
CA LEU A 80 -4.36 11.60 -2.98
C LEU A 80 -4.29 13.13 -3.05
N ALA A 81 -5.06 13.81 -2.20
CA ALA A 81 -5.13 15.26 -2.10
C ALA A 81 -4.03 15.84 -1.21
#